data_AF-A0A139WZE8-F1
#
_entry.id   AF-A0A139WZE8-F1
#
_cell.length_a   1.000
_cell.length_b   1.000
_cell.length_c   1.000
_cell.angle_alpha   90.00
_cell.angle_beta   90.00
_cell.angle_gamma   90.00
#
_symmetry.space_group_name_H-M   'P 1'
#
loop_
_entity.id
_entity.type
_entity.pdbx_description
1 polymer ?
#
loop_
_entity_poly.entity_id
_entity_poly.type
_entity_poly.pdbx_seq_one_letter_code
_entity_poly.pdbx_strand_id
1 'polypeptide(L)'
;MPETFLSTGCDSSLLQEISACLCQTIITIQEQQPELLVEKYRNVAWRSDRTQSSLKAKITEVFAKYQDEDTRFEQLQNFLKSLLIPQAFHSKILIF
;
A
#
# COMPACT_ATOMS: atom_id res chain seq x y z
N MET A 1 29.37 -13.49 4.65
CA MET A 1 29.19 -12.14 4.10
C MET A 1 27.76 -11.73 4.37
N PRO A 2 27.49 -10.64 5.10
CA PRO A 2 26.13 -10.11 5.20
C PRO A 2 25.93 -9.08 4.10
N GLU A 3 24.93 -9.32 3.26
CA GLU A 3 24.54 -8.43 2.17
C GLU A 3 24.00 -7.12 2.74
N THR A 4 24.65 -6.03 2.36
CA THR A 4 24.31 -4.66 2.73
C THR A 4 23.23 -4.17 1.76
N PHE A 5 21.97 -4.53 2.02
CA PHE A 5 20.83 -4.07 1.18
C PHE A 5 20.23 -2.73 1.61
N LEU A 6 20.78 -2.07 2.62
CA LEU A 6 20.19 -0.84 3.17
C LEU A 6 21.19 0.31 3.18
N SER A 7 21.84 0.56 2.03
CA SER A 7 22.65 1.76 1.84
C SER A 7 22.08 2.62 0.72
N THR A 8 21.58 3.80 1.13
CA THR A 8 21.46 5.02 0.35
C THR A 8 20.58 4.96 -0.91
N GLY A 9 19.30 5.28 -0.70
CA GLY A 9 18.30 5.42 -1.75
C GLY A 9 17.32 4.26 -1.68
N CYS A 10 16.11 4.50 -1.19
CA CYS A 10 15.00 3.65 -1.61
C CYS A 10 14.93 3.83 -3.13
N ASP A 11 15.50 2.90 -3.89
CA ASP A 11 15.57 2.97 -5.34
C ASP A 11 14.18 3.32 -5.84
N SER A 12 14.06 4.50 -6.46
CA SER A 12 12.75 5.06 -6.81
C SER A 12 11.90 4.08 -7.64
N SER A 13 12.54 3.15 -8.35
CA SER A 13 11.93 2.00 -9.03
C SER A 13 11.22 1.05 -8.07
N LEU A 14 11.88 0.59 -6.99
CA LEU A 14 11.29 -0.31 -5.99
C LEU A 14 10.08 0.35 -5.31
N LEU A 15 10.21 1.64 -4.98
CA LEU A 15 9.09 2.37 -4.36
C LEU A 15 7.90 2.53 -5.31
N GLN A 16 8.17 2.76 -6.61
CA GLN A 16 7.14 2.79 -7.64
C GLN A 16 6.46 1.42 -7.80
N GLU A 17 7.22 0.32 -7.79
CA GLU A 17 6.71 -1.03 -7.88
C GLU A 17 5.81 -1.38 -6.69
N ILE A 18 6.27 -1.11 -5.47
CA ILE A 18 5.47 -1.33 -4.24
C ILE A 18 4.19 -0.50 -4.30
N SER A 19 4.29 0.78 -4.67
CA SER A 19 3.13 1.67 -4.78
C SER A 19 2.14 1.21 -5.85
N ALA A 20 2.64 0.72 -7.00
CA ALA A 20 1.81 0.16 -8.06
C ALA A 20 1.12 -1.14 -7.63
N CYS A 21 1.85 -2.05 -6.98
CA CYS A 21 1.34 -3.30 -6.46
C CYS A 21 0.22 -3.04 -5.44
N LEU A 22 0.46 -2.21 -4.42
CA LEU A 22 -0.55 -1.85 -3.42
C LEU A 22 -1.77 -1.19 -4.05
N CYS A 23 -1.58 -0.27 -5.00
CA CYS A 23 -2.68 0.35 -5.73
C CYS A 23 -3.53 -0.69 -6.47
N GLN A 24 -2.89 -1.64 -7.16
CA GLN A 24 -3.57 -2.71 -7.87
C GLN A 24 -4.30 -3.65 -6.90
N THR A 25 -3.71 -3.96 -5.75
CA THR A 25 -4.34 -4.79 -4.71
C THR A 25 -5.61 -4.14 -4.17
N ILE A 26 -5.61 -2.83 -3.92
CA ILE A 26 -6.83 -2.11 -3.50
C ILE A 26 -7.91 -2.16 -4.60
N ILE A 27 -7.54 -2.02 -5.87
CA ILE A 27 -8.48 -2.18 -6.99
C ILE A 27 -9.05 -3.60 -7.01
N THR A 28 -8.20 -4.63 -6.91
CA THR A 28 -8.63 -6.03 -6.89
C THR A 28 -9.58 -6.32 -5.73
N ILE A 29 -9.30 -5.78 -4.54
CA ILE A 29 -10.19 -5.89 -3.38
C ILE A 29 -11.54 -5.25 -3.67
N GLN A 30 -11.57 -4.04 -4.25
CA GLN A 30 -12.84 -3.40 -4.62
C GLN A 30 -13.66 -4.28 -5.58
N GLU A 31 -13.02 -4.95 -6.53
CA GLU A 31 -13.72 -5.73 -7.56
C GLU A 31 -14.19 -7.10 -7.07
N GLN A 32 -13.41 -7.76 -6.21
CA GLN A 32 -13.68 -9.13 -5.81
C GLN A 32 -14.35 -9.24 -4.44
N GLN A 33 -13.95 -8.40 -3.48
CA GLN A 33 -14.40 -8.46 -2.07
C GLN A 33 -14.46 -7.05 -1.48
N PRO A 34 -15.33 -6.16 -1.99
CA PRO A 34 -15.42 -4.77 -1.54
C PRO A 34 -15.72 -4.64 -0.04
N GLU A 35 -16.33 -5.66 0.58
CA GLU A 35 -16.55 -5.72 2.03
C GLU A 35 -15.26 -5.63 2.85
N LEU A 36 -14.12 -6.02 2.28
CA LEU A 36 -12.80 -5.91 2.92
C LEU A 36 -12.28 -4.48 2.99
N LEU A 37 -12.86 -3.55 2.23
CA LEU A 37 -12.62 -2.12 2.41
C LEU A 37 -13.49 -1.61 3.57
N VAL A 38 -12.93 -0.65 4.32
CA VAL A 38 -13.72 0.14 5.26
C VAL A 38 -14.86 0.83 4.49
N GLU A 39 -16.05 0.89 5.10
CA GLU A 39 -17.31 1.27 4.43
C GLU A 39 -17.21 2.54 3.57
N LYS A 40 -16.60 3.62 4.09
CA LYS A 40 -16.43 4.90 3.39
C LYS A 40 -15.60 4.82 2.10
N TYR A 41 -14.84 3.75 1.91
CA TYR A 41 -13.94 3.54 0.77
C TYR A 41 -14.48 2.56 -0.28
N ARG A 42 -15.59 1.87 -0.01
CA ARG A 42 -16.16 0.86 -0.92
C ARG A 42 -16.61 1.44 -2.25
N ASN A 43 -17.14 2.66 -2.22
CA ASN A 43 -17.68 3.37 -3.39
C ASN A 43 -16.70 4.35 -4.03
N VAL A 44 -15.45 4.41 -3.54
CA VAL A 44 -14.42 5.26 -4.15
C VAL A 44 -14.06 4.68 -5.52
N ALA A 45 -13.95 5.52 -6.55
CA ALA A 45 -13.53 5.08 -7.87
C ALA A 45 -12.01 4.81 -7.92
N TRP A 46 -11.57 3.66 -7.37
CA TRP A 46 -10.16 3.31 -7.24
C TRP A 46 -9.47 3.11 -8.59
N ARG A 47 -10.20 2.71 -9.63
CA ARG A 47 -9.68 2.63 -11.01
C ARG A 47 -9.42 3.97 -11.68
N SER A 48 -9.97 5.08 -11.17
CA SER A 48 -9.77 6.38 -11.82
C SER A 48 -8.33 6.87 -11.65
N ASP A 49 -7.76 7.46 -12.71
CA ASP A 49 -6.37 7.95 -12.72
C ASP A 49 -6.08 8.91 -11.56
N ARG A 50 -7.05 9.75 -11.21
CA ARG A 50 -6.96 10.69 -10.09
C ARG A 50 -6.78 9.96 -8.76
N THR A 51 -7.61 8.95 -8.48
CA THR A 51 -7.54 8.19 -7.23
C THR A 51 -6.28 7.35 -7.17
N GLN A 52 -5.91 6.69 -8.27
CA GLN A 52 -4.66 5.92 -8.35
C GLN A 52 -3.44 6.80 -8.11
N SER A 53 -3.36 7.96 -8.75
CA SER A 53 -2.25 8.90 -8.58
C SER A 53 -2.16 9.39 -7.13
N SER A 54 -3.32 9.71 -6.53
CA SER A 54 -3.39 10.15 -5.13
C SER A 54 -2.99 9.06 -4.15
N LEU A 55 -3.40 7.82 -4.39
CA LEU A 55 -3.03 6.66 -3.57
C LEU A 55 -1.52 6.37 -3.67
N LYS A 56 -0.97 6.32 -4.88
CA LYS A 56 0.47 6.12 -5.11
C LYS A 56 1.31 7.22 -4.46
N ALA A 57 0.90 8.49 -4.59
CA ALA A 57 1.59 9.60 -3.94
C ALA A 57 1.60 9.44 -2.41
N LYS A 58 0.47 9.02 -1.82
CA LYS A 58 0.38 8.83 -0.37
C LYS A 58 1.21 7.65 0.14
N ILE A 59 1.24 6.54 -0.61
CA ILE A 59 2.13 5.41 -0.31
C ILE A 59 3.60 5.86 -0.40
N THR A 60 3.96 6.53 -1.48
CA THR A 60 5.31 7.08 -1.70
C THR A 60 5.72 8.02 -0.56
N GLU A 61 4.82 8.91 -0.13
CA GLU A 61 5.05 9.82 1.00
C GLU A 61 5.29 9.06 2.30
N VAL A 62 4.47 8.05 2.62
CA VAL A 62 4.63 7.23 3.82
C VAL A 62 5.98 6.51 3.80
N PHE A 63 6.38 5.95 2.67
CA PHE A 63 7.66 5.25 2.52
C PHE A 63 8.87 6.20 2.60
N ALA A 64 8.81 7.36 1.94
CA ALA A 64 9.93 8.30 1.88
C ALA A 64 10.14 9.07 3.19
N LYS A 65 9.10 9.19 4.04
CA LYS A 65 9.13 10.00 5.26
C LYS A 65 9.99 9.41 6.38
N TYR A 66 10.15 8.09 6.44
CA TYR A 66 10.84 7.41 7.55
C TYR A 66 12.11 6.74 7.07
N GLN A 67 13.25 7.11 7.67
CA GLN A 67 14.55 6.51 7.37
C GLN A 67 14.68 5.10 7.94
N ASP A 68 14.10 4.87 9.11
CA ASP A 68 14.04 3.58 9.78
C ASP A 68 13.05 2.63 9.08
N GLU A 69 13.48 1.40 8.81
CA GLU A 69 12.71 0.40 8.06
C GLU A 69 11.52 -0.12 8.87
N ASP A 70 11.72 -0.41 10.16
CA ASP A 70 10.66 -0.90 11.05
C ASP A 70 9.54 0.14 11.17
N THR A 71 9.91 1.40 11.41
CA THR A 71 8.96 2.52 11.45
C THR A 71 8.24 2.68 10.11
N ARG A 72 8.95 2.56 8.98
CA ARG A 72 8.34 2.68 7.65
C ARG A 72 7.29 1.60 7.41
N PHE A 73 7.61 0.36 7.76
CA PHE A 73 6.69 -0.76 7.62
C PHE A 73 5.47 -0.62 8.55
N GLU A 74 5.68 -0.21 9.80
CA GLU A 74 4.58 0.05 10.73
C GLU A 74 3.63 1.14 10.21
N GLN A 75 4.17 2.23 9.66
CA GLN A 75 3.36 3.33 9.12
C GLN A 75 2.60 2.91 7.86
N LEU A 76 3.20 2.07 7.02
CA LEU A 76 2.48 1.47 5.90
C LEU A 76 1.33 0.59 6.38
N GLN A 77 1.57 -0.29 7.36
CA GLN A 77 0.52 -1.12 7.93
C GLN A 77 -0.60 -0.27 8.52
N ASN A 78 -0.28 0.81 9.23
CA ASN A 78 -1.27 1.74 9.79
C ASN A 78 -2.08 2.43 8.69
N PHE A 79 -1.42 2.83 7.60
CA PHE A 79 -2.11 3.36 6.42
C PHE A 79 -3.07 2.32 5.82
N LEU A 80 -2.63 1.07 5.63
CA LEU A 80 -3.49 0.01 5.09
C LEU A 80 -4.65 -0.34 6.02
N LYS A 81 -4.44 -0.40 7.33
CA LYS A 81 -5.51 -0.57 8.34
C LYS A 81 -6.51 0.58 8.34
N SER A 82 -6.15 1.76 7.81
CA SER A 82 -7.11 2.84 7.62
C SER A 82 -8.05 2.60 6.43
N LEU A 83 -7.60 1.85 5.42
CA LEU A 83 -8.34 1.55 4.19
C LEU A 83 -9.11 0.22 4.27
N LEU A 84 -8.54 -0.77 4.96
CA LEU A 84 -8.99 -2.14 5.00
C LEU A 84 -9.50 -2.52 6.38
N ILE A 85 -10.52 -3.36 6.43
CA ILE A 85 -10.95 -3.97 7.70
C ILE A 85 -9.92 -5.03 8.13
N PRO A 86 -9.81 -5.36 9.43
CA PRO A 86 -8.86 -6.35 9.93
C PRO A 86 -8.93 -7.72 9.22
N GLN A 87 -10.11 -8.12 8.76
CA GLN A 87 -10.33 -9.38 8.04
C GLN A 87 -9.60 -9.43 6.70
N ALA A 88 -9.30 -8.28 6.08
CA ALA A 88 -8.60 -8.22 4.81
C ALA A 88 -7.20 -8.85 4.89
N PHE A 89 -6.50 -8.67 6.01
CA PHE A 89 -5.16 -9.23 6.29
C PHE A 89 -5.13 -10.76 6.41
N HIS A 90 -6.30 -11.40 6.46
CA HIS A 90 -6.44 -12.85 6.42
C HIS A 90 -7.01 -13.34 5.07
N SER A 91 -7.29 -12.44 4.14
CA SER A 91 -7.80 -12.79 2.82
C SER A 91 -6.66 -13.22 1.90
N LYS A 92 -6.93 -14.25 1.08
CA LYS A 92 -5.98 -14.74 0.05
C LYS A 92 -5.68 -13.71 -1.05
N ILE A 93 -6.40 -12.57 -1.06
CA ILE A 93 -6.15 -11.46 -1.98
C ILE A 93 -4.92 -10.67 -1.54
N LEU A 94 -4.63 -10.61 -0.23
CA LEU A 94 -3.42 -10.00 0.31
C LEU A 94 -2.32 -11.07 0.43
N ILE A 95 -1.65 -11.37 -0.68
CA ILE A 95 -0.39 -12.13 -0.65
C ILE A 95 0.73 -11.08 -0.68
N PHE A 96 1.12 -10.61 0.50
CA PHE A 96 2.31 -9.79 0.73
C PHE A 96 3.31 -10.59 1.55
#